data_AF-A0A497X930-F1
#
_entry.id   AF-A0A497X930-F1
#
_cell.length_a   1.000
_cell.length_b   1.000
_cell.length_c   1.000
_cell.angle_alpha   90.00
_cell.angle_beta   90.00
_cell.angle_gamma   90.00
#
_symmetry.space_group_name_H-M   'P 1'
#
loop_
_entity.id
_entity.type
_entity.pdbx_description
1 polymer ?
#
loop_
_entity_poly.entity_id
_entity_poly.type
_entity_poly.pdbx_seq_one_letter_code
_entity_poly.pdbx_strand_id
1 'polypeptide(L)'
;MILSRFAHFLVPLFIVLGAGTAASTESTLGMNESPIHDAARTGTRADVERLLKADPALRDARTYMGSTPLHYAALNLDPGPLVTLLAAGANVNARDKEGNTPLHLAAFSTRLEQTKLLLAAGADVYARNELGRDPLSLARKVRADEVAGVISLWVLKGCKPSVAC
;
A
#
# COMPACT_ATOMS: atom_id res chain seq x y z
N MET A 1 6.75 63.05 -27.06
CA MET A 1 5.28 63.10 -27.19
C MET A 1 4.81 61.83 -27.88
N ILE A 2 4.07 61.00 -27.12
CA ILE A 2 3.00 60.08 -27.58
C ILE A 2 3.49 58.84 -28.37
N LEU A 3 3.69 57.68 -27.73
CA LEU A 3 2.73 56.59 -27.42
C LEU A 3 2.04 55.91 -28.61
N SER A 4 2.22 54.58 -28.64
CA SER A 4 1.26 53.54 -29.05
C SER A 4 0.97 53.36 -30.54
N ARG A 5 1.40 52.21 -31.08
CA ARG A 5 0.55 51.42 -31.98
C ARG A 5 0.88 49.93 -31.92
N PHE A 6 0.02 49.24 -31.18
CA PHE A 6 -0.33 47.83 -31.23
C PHE A 6 0.01 47.12 -32.55
N ALA A 7 0.90 46.13 -32.49
CA ALA A 7 1.00 45.07 -33.46
C ALA A 7 0.33 43.81 -32.89
N HIS A 8 -0.94 43.61 -33.28
CA HIS A 8 -1.59 42.31 -33.27
C HIS A 8 -1.11 41.53 -34.50
N PHE A 9 -0.55 40.32 -34.33
CA PHE A 9 -1.04 39.10 -35.00
C PHE A 9 -0.19 37.86 -34.65
N LEU A 10 -0.91 36.85 -34.14
CA LEU A 10 -0.70 35.40 -34.31
C LEU A 10 0.73 34.83 -34.34
N VAL A 11 1.13 34.18 -33.25
CA VAL A 11 2.01 33.01 -33.31
C VAL A 11 1.13 31.76 -33.26
N PRO A 12 1.18 30.86 -34.27
CA PRO A 12 0.38 29.65 -34.29
C PRO A 12 0.90 28.61 -33.29
N LEU A 13 -0.08 28.01 -32.62
CA LEU A 13 -0.05 26.86 -31.74
C LEU A 13 0.72 25.67 -32.37
N PHE A 14 1.98 25.47 -31.99
CA PHE A 14 2.63 24.16 -32.14
C PHE A 14 2.41 23.36 -30.86
N ILE A 15 1.61 22.32 -31.04
CA ILE A 15 1.18 21.33 -30.06
C ILE A 15 2.41 20.61 -29.49
N VAL A 16 2.80 20.97 -28.27
CA VAL A 16 3.62 20.08 -27.43
C VAL A 16 2.68 19.02 -26.90
N LEU A 17 2.66 17.86 -27.57
CA LEU A 17 1.99 16.66 -27.07
C LEU A 17 2.84 16.06 -25.94
N GLY A 18 2.79 16.74 -24.80
CA GLY A 18 3.47 16.38 -23.56
C GLY A 18 2.57 16.79 -22.41
N ALA A 19 1.47 16.07 -22.22
CA ALA A 19 0.61 16.24 -21.07
C ALA A 19 0.09 14.86 -20.65
N GLY A 20 0.63 14.38 -19.53
CA GLY A 20 0.09 13.26 -18.79
C GLY A 20 -1.38 13.49 -18.53
N THR A 21 -2.19 12.52 -18.90
CA THR A 21 -3.62 12.51 -18.61
C THR A 21 -3.78 12.35 -17.10
N ALA A 22 -3.99 13.48 -16.43
CA ALA A 22 -4.56 13.55 -15.11
C ALA A 22 -5.95 12.91 -15.14
N ALA A 23 -6.04 11.67 -14.66
CA ALA A 23 -7.28 11.13 -14.17
C ALA A 23 -7.50 11.68 -12.75
N SER A 24 -7.86 12.96 -12.66
CA SER A 24 -8.42 13.55 -11.46
C SER A 24 -9.93 13.44 -11.54
N THR A 25 -10.48 12.34 -11.02
CA THR A 25 -11.88 12.32 -10.58
C THR A 25 -11.90 12.83 -9.15
N GLU A 26 -12.59 13.95 -8.96
CA GLU A 26 -12.81 14.61 -7.69
C GLU A 26 -13.43 13.64 -6.67
N SER A 27 -12.71 13.38 -5.58
CA SER A 27 -13.29 12.86 -4.34
C SER A 27 -12.79 13.69 -3.17
N THR A 28 -13.73 14.48 -2.65
CA THR A 28 -13.67 15.35 -1.49
C THR A 28 -13.07 14.65 -0.27
N LEU A 29 -11.82 14.98 0.10
CA LEU A 29 -11.29 15.12 1.48
C LEU A 29 -9.78 15.39 1.38
N GLY A 30 -9.30 16.47 2.01
CA GLY A 30 -7.94 16.98 1.85
C GLY A 30 -6.83 16.05 2.36
N MET A 31 -6.36 15.14 1.51
CA MET A 31 -5.09 14.43 1.67
C MET A 31 -4.36 14.53 0.34
N ASN A 32 -3.10 14.98 0.36
CA ASN A 32 -2.18 14.90 -0.78
C ASN A 32 -1.83 13.42 -1.00
N GLU A 33 -2.78 12.70 -1.58
CA GLU A 33 -2.81 11.25 -1.65
C GLU A 33 -1.64 10.74 -2.47
N SER A 34 -0.80 9.96 -1.81
CA SER A 34 0.32 9.26 -2.41
C SER A 34 -0.25 8.19 -3.35
N PRO A 35 -0.13 8.34 -4.69
CA PRO A 35 -0.87 7.52 -5.66
C PRO A 35 -0.65 6.02 -5.50
N ILE A 36 0.52 5.64 -4.97
CA ILE A 36 0.89 4.25 -4.68
C ILE A 36 0.05 3.64 -3.55
N HIS A 37 -0.38 4.42 -2.55
CA HIS A 37 -1.18 3.92 -1.43
C HIS A 37 -2.62 3.67 -1.85
N ASP A 38 -3.19 4.50 -2.72
CA ASP A 38 -4.54 4.27 -3.26
C ASP A 38 -4.54 3.11 -4.25
N ALA A 39 -3.54 3.07 -5.15
CA ALA A 39 -3.33 1.92 -6.02
C ALA A 39 -3.16 0.61 -5.22
N ALA A 40 -2.47 0.66 -4.07
CA ALA A 40 -2.35 -0.49 -3.18
C ALA A 40 -3.67 -0.86 -2.51
N ARG A 41 -4.52 0.12 -2.14
CA ARG A 41 -5.79 -0.11 -1.41
C ARG A 41 -6.90 -0.65 -2.30
N THR A 42 -7.08 -0.06 -3.48
CA THR A 42 -8.25 -0.30 -4.35
C THR A 42 -7.85 -0.68 -5.78
N GLY A 43 -6.61 -0.41 -6.16
CA GLY A 43 -6.11 -0.66 -7.50
C GLY A 43 -5.72 -2.11 -7.76
N THR A 44 -5.27 -2.34 -8.98
CA THR A 44 -4.82 -3.65 -9.47
C THR A 44 -3.31 -3.81 -9.32
N ARG A 45 -2.84 -5.04 -9.52
CA ARG A 45 -1.40 -5.34 -9.66
C ARG A 45 -0.70 -4.43 -10.68
N ALA A 46 -1.34 -4.19 -11.83
CA ALA A 46 -0.75 -3.40 -12.90
C ALA A 46 -0.54 -1.93 -12.51
N ASP A 47 -1.41 -1.37 -11.66
CA ASP A 47 -1.31 0.01 -11.20
C ASP A 47 -0.09 0.20 -10.31
N VAL A 48 0.08 -0.71 -9.34
CA VAL A 48 1.26 -0.73 -8.47
C VAL A 48 2.54 -0.99 -9.26
N GLU A 49 2.54 -1.94 -10.20
CA GLU A 49 3.71 -2.20 -11.05
C GLU A 49 4.12 -0.98 -11.89
N ARG A 50 3.16 -0.27 -12.47
CA ARG A 50 3.43 0.94 -13.26
C ARG A 50 4.05 2.03 -12.39
N LEU A 51 3.53 2.25 -11.19
CA LEU A 51 4.03 3.26 -10.27
C LEU A 51 5.43 2.92 -9.76
N LEU A 52 5.70 1.65 -9.40
CA LEU A 52 7.03 1.22 -8.97
C LEU A 52 8.07 1.26 -10.09
N LYS A 53 7.66 1.07 -11.36
CA LYS A 53 8.54 1.25 -12.53
C LYS A 53 8.86 2.73 -12.76
N ALA A 54 7.91 3.62 -12.52
CA ALA A 54 8.13 5.07 -12.64
C ALA A 54 9.03 5.60 -11.52
N ASP A 55 8.79 5.15 -10.29
CA ASP A 55 9.60 5.50 -9.13
C ASP A 55 9.69 4.32 -8.14
N PRO A 56 10.85 3.62 -8.09
CA PRO A 56 11.08 2.52 -7.16
C PRO A 56 11.07 2.92 -5.68
N ALA A 57 11.28 4.19 -5.35
CA ALA A 57 11.28 4.67 -3.97
C ALA A 57 9.86 4.65 -3.36
N LEU A 58 8.81 4.61 -4.20
CA LEU A 58 7.42 4.56 -3.74
C LEU A 58 7.07 3.30 -2.95
N ARG A 59 7.85 2.22 -3.09
CA ARG A 59 7.69 0.96 -2.38
C ARG A 59 7.53 1.10 -0.87
N ASP A 60 8.35 1.96 -0.27
CA ASP A 60 8.41 2.18 1.18
C ASP A 60 7.91 3.57 1.56
N ALA A 61 7.23 4.26 0.63
CA ALA A 61 6.68 5.59 0.87
C ALA A 61 5.70 5.58 2.05
N ARG A 62 5.79 6.59 2.91
CA ARG A 62 4.99 6.67 4.13
C ARG A 62 3.97 7.77 4.01
N THR A 63 2.72 7.49 4.36
CA THR A 63 1.70 8.52 4.52
C THR A 63 1.97 9.36 5.77
N TYR A 64 1.18 10.41 5.98
CA TYR A 64 1.18 11.17 7.22
C TYR A 64 0.86 10.31 8.46
N MET A 65 0.24 9.14 8.30
CA MET A 65 0.02 8.15 9.37
C MET A 65 1.17 7.14 9.52
N GLY A 66 2.25 7.30 8.75
CA GLY A 66 3.35 6.33 8.72
C GLY A 66 3.01 5.03 7.99
N SER A 67 1.84 4.91 7.36
CA SER A 67 1.46 3.70 6.65
C SER A 67 2.24 3.60 5.34
N THR A 68 2.78 2.41 5.06
CA THR A 68 3.41 2.07 3.78
C THR A 68 2.36 1.59 2.76
N PRO A 69 2.68 1.49 1.46
CA PRO A 69 1.73 0.92 0.50
C PRO A 69 1.35 -0.51 0.86
N LEU A 70 2.28 -1.25 1.48
CA LEU A 70 2.03 -2.62 1.95
C LEU A 70 0.95 -2.69 3.03
N HIS A 71 0.80 -1.66 3.88
CA HIS A 71 -0.32 -1.57 4.84
C HIS A 71 -1.67 -1.51 4.12
N TYR A 72 -1.77 -0.75 3.03
CA TYR A 72 -3.01 -0.63 2.27
C TYR A 72 -3.27 -1.84 1.37
N ALA A 73 -2.22 -2.43 0.80
CA ALA A 73 -2.33 -3.69 0.07
C ALA A 73 -2.83 -4.84 0.95
N ALA A 74 -2.54 -4.83 2.25
CA ALA A 74 -3.08 -5.78 3.21
C ALA A 74 -4.60 -5.64 3.43
N LEU A 75 -5.17 -4.48 3.10
CA LEU A 75 -6.61 -4.21 3.19
C LEU A 75 -7.37 -4.50 1.88
N ASN A 76 -6.65 -4.58 0.76
CA ASN A 76 -7.20 -4.83 -0.56
C ASN A 76 -7.85 -6.23 -0.62
N LEU A 77 -8.86 -6.38 -1.47
CA LEU A 77 -9.46 -7.68 -1.77
C LEU A 77 -8.51 -8.53 -2.62
N ASP A 78 -7.84 -7.90 -3.59
CA ASP A 78 -6.93 -8.58 -4.50
C ASP A 78 -5.54 -8.73 -3.88
N PRO A 79 -4.93 -9.93 -3.94
CA PRO A 79 -3.57 -10.13 -3.44
C PRO A 79 -2.50 -9.58 -4.40
N GLY A 80 -2.86 -9.22 -5.64
CA GLY A 80 -1.93 -8.79 -6.69
C GLY A 80 -1.04 -7.61 -6.30
N PRO A 81 -1.59 -6.48 -5.80
CA PRO A 81 -0.82 -5.37 -5.27
C PRO A 81 0.16 -5.78 -4.16
N LEU A 82 -0.29 -6.63 -3.24
CA LEU A 82 0.51 -7.11 -2.12
C LEU A 82 1.71 -7.94 -2.62
N VAL A 83 1.47 -8.91 -3.50
CA VAL A 83 2.53 -9.74 -4.11
C VAL A 83 3.56 -8.88 -4.83
N THR A 84 3.10 -7.85 -5.54
CA THR A 84 3.98 -6.94 -6.28
C THR A 84 4.89 -6.14 -5.35
N LEU A 85 4.33 -5.58 -4.27
CA LEU A 85 5.11 -4.84 -3.28
C LEU A 85 6.11 -5.74 -2.55
N LEU A 86 5.70 -6.96 -2.20
CA LEU A 86 6.58 -7.95 -1.60
C LEU A 86 7.73 -8.35 -2.55
N ALA A 87 7.42 -8.60 -3.82
CA ALA A 87 8.43 -8.90 -4.84
C ALA A 87 9.38 -7.73 -5.11
N ALA A 88 8.90 -6.49 -4.94
CA ALA A 88 9.73 -5.30 -4.99
C ALA A 88 10.62 -5.12 -3.75
N GLY A 89 10.49 -5.96 -2.71
CA GLY A 89 11.28 -5.90 -1.48
C GLY A 89 10.71 -4.96 -0.41
N ALA A 90 9.40 -4.73 -0.40
CA ALA A 90 8.78 -3.86 0.60
C ALA A 90 8.97 -4.43 2.01
N ASN A 91 9.17 -3.55 3.00
CA ASN A 91 9.32 -4.00 4.38
C ASN A 91 8.01 -4.60 4.94
N VAL A 92 7.98 -5.93 5.08
CA VAL A 92 6.84 -6.71 5.61
C VAL A 92 6.48 -6.36 7.05
N ASN A 93 7.48 -5.96 7.83
CA ASN A 93 7.34 -5.62 9.25
C ASN A 93 7.36 -4.11 9.48
N ALA A 94 7.10 -3.31 8.44
CA ALA A 94 6.92 -1.87 8.60
C ALA A 94 5.83 -1.60 9.63
N ARG A 95 6.07 -0.62 10.52
CA ARG A 95 5.09 -0.19 11.52
C ARG A 95 4.50 1.15 11.10
N ASP A 96 3.21 1.34 11.24
CA ASP A 96 2.57 2.67 11.14
C ASP A 96 2.72 3.46 12.46
N LYS A 97 2.09 4.64 12.56
CA LYS A 97 2.12 5.47 13.77
C LYS A 97 1.45 4.84 14.98
N GLU A 98 0.55 3.88 14.80
CA GLU A 98 -0.09 3.14 15.91
C GLU A 98 0.71 1.85 16.23
N GLY A 99 1.86 1.66 15.58
CA GLY A 99 2.66 0.47 15.70
C GLY A 99 2.06 -0.77 15.04
N ASN A 100 1.00 -0.63 14.25
CA ASN A 100 0.43 -1.73 13.49
C ASN A 100 1.38 -2.12 12.36
N THR A 101 1.48 -3.41 12.09
CA THR A 101 2.14 -3.95 10.90
C THR A 101 1.10 -4.28 9.82
N PRO A 102 1.48 -4.49 8.55
CA PRO A 102 0.56 -4.97 7.51
C PRO A 102 -0.23 -6.22 7.95
N LEU A 103 0.38 -7.10 8.75
CA LEU A 103 -0.30 -8.29 9.27
C LEU A 103 -1.39 -7.96 10.30
N HIS A 104 -1.23 -6.91 11.12
CA HIS A 104 -2.30 -6.44 12.01
C HIS A 104 -3.53 -5.99 11.20
N LEU A 105 -3.29 -5.27 10.10
CA LEU A 105 -4.35 -4.79 9.22
C LEU A 105 -5.03 -5.93 8.46
N ALA A 106 -4.28 -6.87 7.90
CA ALA A 106 -4.85 -8.06 7.27
C ALA A 106 -5.69 -8.89 8.25
N ALA A 107 -5.22 -9.04 9.49
CA ALA A 107 -5.93 -9.74 10.56
C ALA A 107 -7.22 -9.03 10.98
N PHE A 108 -7.17 -7.70 11.09
CA PHE A 108 -8.34 -6.88 11.43
C PHE A 108 -9.40 -6.87 10.32
N SER A 109 -8.97 -6.79 9.06
CA SER A 109 -9.85 -6.77 7.88
C SER A 109 -10.20 -8.16 7.36
N THR A 110 -9.89 -9.22 8.12
CA THR A 110 -10.25 -10.61 7.83
C THR A 110 -9.80 -11.07 6.45
N ARG A 111 -8.64 -10.61 6.00
CA ARG A 111 -8.10 -10.85 4.65
C ARG A 111 -7.23 -12.11 4.65
N LEU A 112 -7.85 -13.27 4.42
CA LEU A 112 -7.21 -14.58 4.54
C LEU A 112 -6.00 -14.75 3.62
N GLU A 113 -6.14 -14.42 2.34
CA GLU A 113 -5.07 -14.59 1.34
C GLU A 113 -3.91 -13.63 1.59
N GLN A 114 -4.21 -12.38 1.92
CA GLN A 114 -3.22 -11.37 2.31
C GLN A 114 -2.47 -11.81 3.57
N THR A 115 -3.16 -12.39 4.55
CA THR A 115 -2.55 -12.96 5.75
C THR A 115 -1.58 -14.07 5.37
N LYS A 116 -2.00 -15.07 4.58
CA LYS A 116 -1.13 -16.17 4.14
C LYS A 116 0.13 -15.68 3.42
N LEU A 117 -0.03 -14.70 2.53
CA LEU A 117 1.08 -14.10 1.78
C LEU A 117 2.05 -13.34 2.69
N LEU A 118 1.54 -12.54 3.63
CA LEU A 118 2.37 -11.83 4.61
C LEU A 118 3.12 -12.80 5.52
N LEU A 119 2.48 -13.87 5.98
CA LEU A 119 3.13 -14.93 6.74
C LEU A 119 4.23 -15.58 5.90
N ALA A 120 3.94 -16.02 4.68
CA ALA A 120 4.94 -16.59 3.78
C ALA A 120 6.12 -15.64 3.51
N ALA A 121 5.89 -14.33 3.51
CA ALA A 121 6.91 -13.30 3.34
C ALA A 121 7.68 -12.94 4.63
N GLY A 122 7.37 -13.55 5.78
CA GLY A 122 8.06 -13.28 7.03
C GLY A 122 7.54 -12.13 7.86
N ALA A 123 6.24 -11.92 7.82
CA ALA A 123 5.57 -11.11 8.81
C ALA A 123 5.75 -11.69 10.21
N ASP A 124 6.12 -10.82 11.16
CA ASP A 124 6.20 -11.16 12.58
C ASP A 124 4.78 -11.27 13.16
N VAL A 125 4.40 -12.50 13.51
CA VAL A 125 3.13 -12.84 14.15
C VAL A 125 3.05 -12.42 15.61
N TYR A 126 4.18 -12.11 16.24
CA TYR A 126 4.25 -11.68 17.64
C TYR A 126 4.43 -10.17 17.78
N ALA A 127 4.51 -9.44 16.66
CA ALA A 127 4.61 -7.99 16.68
C ALA A 127 3.45 -7.40 17.48
N ARG A 128 3.73 -6.50 18.41
CA ARG A 128 2.71 -5.79 19.19
C ARG A 128 2.60 -4.35 18.73
N ASN A 129 1.38 -3.90 18.48
CA ASN A 129 1.08 -2.48 18.25
C ASN A 129 1.13 -1.68 19.56
N GLU A 130 0.86 -0.36 19.50
CA GLU A 130 0.90 0.52 20.68
C GLU A 130 -0.16 0.16 21.74
N LEU A 131 -1.23 -0.53 21.34
CA LEU A 131 -2.25 -1.05 22.26
C LEU A 131 -1.82 -2.39 22.90
N GLY A 132 -0.60 -2.85 22.66
CA GLY A 132 -0.09 -4.14 23.14
C GLY A 132 -0.74 -5.35 22.49
N ARG A 133 -1.47 -5.17 21.38
CA ARG A 133 -2.17 -6.23 20.66
C ARG A 133 -1.27 -6.80 19.59
N ASP A 134 -1.26 -8.12 19.47
CA ASP A 134 -0.67 -8.85 18.35
C ASP A 134 -1.72 -9.12 17.24
N PRO A 135 -1.31 -9.49 16.01
CA PRO A 135 -2.25 -9.77 14.93
C PRO A 135 -3.29 -10.85 15.27
N LEU A 136 -2.89 -11.88 16.04
CA LEU A 136 -3.80 -12.94 16.46
C LEU A 136 -4.91 -12.42 17.40
N SER A 137 -4.56 -11.56 18.35
CA SER A 137 -5.51 -10.94 19.28
C SER A 137 -6.48 -10.02 18.55
N LEU A 138 -6.02 -9.32 17.50
CA LEU A 138 -6.90 -8.53 16.63
C LEU A 138 -7.87 -9.43 15.86
N ALA A 139 -7.38 -10.50 15.23
CA ALA A 139 -8.22 -11.48 14.53
C ALA A 139 -9.31 -12.05 15.45
N ARG A 140 -8.95 -12.42 16.69
CA ARG A 140 -9.91 -12.90 17.70
C ARG A 140 -10.92 -11.83 18.11
N LYS A 141 -10.49 -10.56 18.23
CA LYS A 141 -11.38 -9.44 18.58
C LYS A 141 -12.45 -9.21 17.52
N VAL A 142 -12.10 -9.32 16.24
CA VAL A 142 -13.05 -9.18 15.12
C VAL A 142 -13.80 -10.48 14.79
N ARG A 143 -13.59 -11.56 15.55
CA ARG A 143 -14.15 -12.90 15.30
C ARG A 143 -13.79 -13.47 13.92
N ALA A 144 -12.58 -13.17 13.46
CA ALA A 144 -12.01 -13.73 12.23
C ALA A 144 -11.40 -15.11 12.51
N ASP A 145 -12.26 -16.09 12.78
CA ASP A 145 -11.83 -17.43 13.22
C ASP A 145 -10.93 -18.12 12.19
N GLU A 146 -11.19 -17.93 10.89
CA GLU A 146 -10.34 -18.46 9.81
C GLU A 146 -8.93 -17.86 9.82
N VAL A 147 -8.83 -16.53 9.94
CA VAL A 147 -7.54 -15.83 9.96
C VAL A 147 -6.77 -16.15 11.24
N ALA A 148 -7.46 -16.17 12.38
CA ALA A 148 -6.89 -16.59 13.66
C ALA A 148 -6.40 -18.05 13.59
N GLY A 149 -7.16 -18.92 12.92
CA GLY A 149 -6.79 -20.31 12.67
C GLY A 149 -5.52 -20.44 11.83
N VAL A 150 -5.41 -19.67 10.74
CA VAL A 150 -4.20 -19.65 9.90
C VAL A 150 -2.99 -19.15 10.68
N ILE A 151 -3.10 -18.05 11.41
CA ILE A 151 -2.00 -17.51 12.23
C ILE A 151 -1.59 -18.52 13.30
N SER A 152 -2.56 -19.13 14.00
CA SER A 152 -2.31 -20.14 15.03
C SER A 152 -1.63 -21.39 14.45
N LEU A 153 -2.09 -21.86 13.29
CA LEU A 153 -1.51 -23.00 12.60
C LEU A 153 -0.07 -22.70 12.13
N TRP A 154 0.20 -21.47 11.68
CA TRP A 154 1.53 -21.05 11.27
C TRP A 154 2.51 -20.99 12.45
N VAL A 155 2.04 -20.48 13.59
CA VAL A 155 2.79 -20.50 14.87
C VAL A 155 3.12 -21.92 15.31
N LEU A 156 2.13 -22.84 15.28
CA LEU A 156 2.33 -24.23 15.69
C LEU A 156 3.27 -25.01 14.78
N LYS A 157 3.28 -24.70 13.48
CA LYS A 157 4.20 -25.32 12.52
C LYS A 157 5.65 -24.85 12.68
N GLY A 158 5.91 -23.82 13.49
CA GLY A 158 7.26 -23.31 13.70
C GLY A 158 7.93 -22.81 12.42
N CYS A 159 7.17 -22.54 11.36
CA CYS A 159 7.68 -22.04 10.08
C CYS A 159 8.14 -20.60 10.26
N LYS A 160 9.34 -20.41 10.83
CA LYS A 160 10.11 -19.18 10.61
C LYS A 160 10.46 -19.15 9.12
N PRO A 161 10.08 -18.12 8.37
CA PRO A 161 10.58 -17.93 7.02
C PRO A 161 11.99 -17.36 7.16
N SER A 162 12.94 -18.23 7.44
CA SER A 162 14.33 -17.95 7.16
C SER A 162 14.86 -19.12 6.34
N VAL A 163 15.14 -18.79 5.08
CA VAL A 163 15.95 -19.50 4.09
C VAL A 163 15.46 -20.87 3.62
N ALA A 164 15.23 -20.90 2.30
CA ALA A 164 15.30 -22.04 1.37
C ALA A 164 15.40 -23.44 1.99
N CYS A 165 14.42 -24.31 1.68
CA CYS A 165 14.71 -25.73 1.50
C CYS A 165 15.75 -25.93 0.39
#